data_AF-A0A7J7IEE1-F1
#
_entry.id   AF-A0A7J7IEE1-F1
#
_cell.length_a   1.000
_cell.length_b   1.000
_cell.length_c   1.000
_cell.angle_alpha   90.00
_cell.angle_beta   90.00
_cell.angle_gamma   90.00
#
_symmetry.space_group_name_H-M   'P 1'
#
loop_
_entity.id
_entity.type
_entity.pdbx_description
1 polymer ?
#
loop_
_entity_poly.entity_id
_entity_poly.type
_entity_poly.pdbx_seq_one_letter_code
_entity_poly.pdbx_strand_id
1 'polypeptide(L)'
;MRTNWCGWPLCLSEALTALVDGRRRCWRAPVVALESTLITHGLPYPENLELIDQVQAIIRRGGAYPAVMVIINGVVWVDPSATTLKRVAVEGARTFLKCNRRDLSVAVAGSWNASLTVSAVMEIAHGLGIRVFVTGGIGGVHRDFARSHDVSTDLTALARIPVCVVCAGIKSVLDIGATLERLETESVPVVVVGSEEFPAFWCRRSGYAAPVRLDTAEQVATVLRLHLHPLMTTTHERKGNPSGASERMPGGMLVAVPIPAADECPDVEIAVQRALSEAAQESIRGKALTPYLLERVATFTQGASLRANMALLRHNASFGTELASALYRIEKGMPLGTALLLPPNTVASMHRFESEQKHSVESFTKLSFADNFPKQRTALDITTTSAWVRWHTRPAPRRQQRKQSRNTTKRIEIERNEWMTCRGLGSR
;
A
#
# COMPACT_ATOMS: atom_id res chain seq x y z
N MET A 1 19.36 5.28 19.60
CA MET A 1 20.52 5.76 18.81
C MET A 1 20.02 6.38 17.51
N ARG A 2 20.53 7.54 17.08
CA ARG A 2 20.26 8.05 15.72
C ARG A 2 21.15 7.30 14.73
N THR A 3 20.56 6.45 13.91
CA THR A 3 21.29 5.76 12.84
C THR A 3 21.05 6.52 11.55
N ASN A 4 22.08 7.12 10.97
CA ASN A 4 21.98 7.75 9.65
C ASN A 4 21.81 6.66 8.59
N TRP A 5 20.57 6.32 8.24
CA TRP A 5 20.26 5.32 7.23
C TRP A 5 20.44 5.95 5.84
N CYS A 6 21.62 5.81 5.25
CA CYS A 6 21.97 6.44 3.96
C CYS A 6 21.74 7.97 3.95
N GLY A 7 21.98 8.65 5.09
CA GLY A 7 21.81 10.09 5.23
C GLY A 7 20.39 10.56 5.59
N TRP A 8 19.39 9.66 5.66
CA TRP A 8 18.08 10.00 6.21
C TRP A 8 18.09 10.02 7.74
N PRO A 9 17.50 11.04 8.39
CA PRO A 9 17.41 11.11 9.85
C PRO A 9 16.37 10.09 10.35
N LEU A 10 16.88 8.98 10.87
CA LEU A 10 16.09 7.84 11.34
C LEU A 10 16.46 7.49 12.79
N CYS A 11 15.44 7.23 13.60
CA CYS A 11 15.56 6.76 14.97
C CYS A 11 14.75 5.47 15.13
N LEU A 12 15.45 4.36 15.33
CA LEU A 12 14.84 3.07 15.69
C LEU A 12 14.77 2.95 17.22
N SER A 13 13.76 2.23 17.72
CA SER A 13 13.75 1.77 19.11
C SER A 13 14.96 0.87 19.41
N GLU A 14 15.30 0.72 20.68
CA GLU A 14 16.38 -0.19 21.09
C GLU A 14 16.07 -1.64 20.69
N ALA A 15 14.81 -2.05 20.85
CA ALA A 15 14.33 -3.36 20.44
C ALA A 15 14.52 -3.59 18.93
N LEU A 16 14.11 -2.65 18.08
CA LEU A 16 14.31 -2.78 16.63
C LEU A 16 15.79 -2.68 16.24
N THR A 17 16.57 -1.83 16.90
CA THR A 17 18.02 -1.72 16.65
C THR A 17 18.73 -3.05 16.88
N ALA A 18 18.36 -3.79 17.93
CA ALA A 18 18.92 -5.11 18.23
C ALA A 18 18.56 -6.20 17.20
N LEU A 19 17.49 -5.99 16.42
CA LEU A 19 17.01 -6.93 15.41
C LEU A 19 17.61 -6.71 14.02
N VAL A 20 18.31 -5.60 13.79
CA VAL A 20 18.94 -5.33 12.49
C VAL A 20 19.96 -6.43 12.21
N ASP A 21 19.76 -7.18 11.13
CA ASP A 21 20.76 -8.11 10.64
C ASP A 21 21.88 -7.32 9.95
N GLY A 22 23.14 -7.77 10.02
CA GLY A 22 24.30 -7.05 9.48
C GLY A 22 24.26 -6.81 7.96
N ARG A 23 23.24 -7.35 7.28
CA ARG A 23 22.85 -7.06 5.90
C ARG A 23 21.71 -6.04 5.91
N ARG A 24 21.88 -4.92 5.19
CA ARG A 24 20.84 -3.88 5.03
C ARG A 24 19.50 -4.52 4.63
N ARG A 25 18.39 -4.07 5.25
CA ARG A 25 17.00 -4.50 4.97
C ARG A 25 16.64 -5.94 5.38
N CYS A 26 17.36 -6.51 6.34
CA CYS A 26 17.02 -7.80 6.94
C CYS A 26 16.83 -7.66 8.46
N TRP A 27 15.87 -8.41 8.99
CA TRP A 27 15.52 -8.44 10.40
C TRP A 27 15.76 -9.84 10.97
N ARG A 28 16.16 -9.94 12.24
CA ARG A 28 16.37 -11.20 12.98
C ARG A 28 15.08 -11.75 13.62
N ALA A 29 13.96 -11.06 13.42
CA ALA A 29 12.62 -11.47 13.84
C ALA A 29 11.59 -10.85 12.89
N PRO A 30 10.35 -11.37 12.85
CA PRO A 30 9.27 -10.73 12.10
C PRO A 30 8.97 -9.33 12.67
N VAL A 31 8.81 -8.36 11.77
CA VAL A 31 8.45 -6.97 12.09
C VAL A 31 7.18 -6.60 11.34
N VAL A 32 6.24 -5.96 12.04
CA VAL A 32 4.96 -5.50 11.48
C VAL A 32 4.91 -3.98 11.57
N ALA A 33 4.86 -3.30 10.42
CA ALA A 33 4.69 -1.85 10.38
C ALA A 33 3.28 -1.45 10.84
N LEU A 34 3.18 -0.24 11.41
CA LEU A 34 1.93 0.39 11.83
C LEU A 34 1.96 1.89 11.49
N GLU A 35 0.80 2.44 11.12
CA GLU A 35 0.68 3.87 10.80
C GLU A 35 0.39 4.72 12.03
N SER A 36 0.77 6.01 11.97
CA SER A 36 0.44 6.99 13.00
C SER A 36 -0.75 7.89 12.64
N THR A 37 -1.20 7.93 11.37
CA THR A 37 -2.36 8.75 10.99
C THR A 37 -3.64 8.30 11.71
N LEU A 38 -3.78 7.00 11.98
CA LEU A 38 -4.90 6.50 12.77
C LEU A 38 -4.88 7.07 14.20
N ILE A 39 -3.69 7.24 14.78
CA ILE A 39 -3.51 7.77 16.14
C ILE A 39 -3.90 9.25 16.20
N THR A 40 -3.55 10.03 15.18
CA THR A 40 -3.68 11.50 15.22
C THR A 40 -4.92 12.06 14.53
N HIS A 41 -5.44 11.39 13.49
CA HIS A 41 -6.57 11.85 12.66
C HIS A 41 -7.68 10.81 12.51
N GLY A 42 -7.50 9.60 13.05
CA GLY A 42 -8.45 8.50 12.87
C GLY A 42 -9.36 8.26 14.08
N LEU A 43 -8.87 8.53 15.29
CA LEU A 43 -9.56 8.23 16.55
C LEU A 43 -9.32 9.37 17.55
N PRO A 44 -10.32 9.68 18.41
CA PRO A 44 -10.13 10.62 19.50
C PRO A 44 -9.24 10.05 20.61
N TYR A 45 -8.72 10.92 21.47
CA TYR A 45 -8.08 10.53 22.72
C TYR A 45 -9.14 10.34 23.82
N PRO A 46 -9.03 9.32 24.69
CA PRO A 46 -7.92 8.36 24.86
C PRO A 46 -7.97 7.10 23.99
N GLU A 47 -9.03 6.88 23.23
CA GLU A 47 -9.27 5.64 22.46
C GLU A 47 -8.14 5.36 21.45
N ASN A 48 -7.55 6.41 20.88
CA ASN A 48 -6.41 6.31 19.97
C ASN A 48 -5.17 5.66 20.61
N LEU A 49 -4.82 6.06 21.84
CA LEU A 49 -3.68 5.55 22.59
C LEU A 49 -3.95 4.13 23.09
N GLU A 50 -5.14 3.91 23.65
CA GLU A 50 -5.55 2.58 24.13
C GLU A 50 -5.53 1.55 23.00
N LEU A 51 -6.02 1.93 21.81
CA LEU A 51 -6.02 1.04 20.66
C LEU A 51 -4.59 0.72 20.19
N ILE A 52 -3.71 1.72 20.06
CA ILE A 52 -2.35 1.45 19.57
C ILE A 52 -1.56 0.60 20.57
N ASP A 53 -1.78 0.75 21.87
CA ASP A 53 -1.18 -0.10 22.89
C ASP A 53 -1.70 -1.54 22.79
N GLN A 54 -3.02 -1.73 22.62
CA GLN A 54 -3.62 -3.05 22.42
C GLN A 54 -3.09 -3.73 21.15
N VAL A 55 -2.99 -3.01 20.04
CA VAL A 55 -2.46 -3.51 18.76
C VAL A 55 -1.00 -3.92 18.87
N GLN A 56 -0.15 -3.08 19.47
CA GLN A 56 1.24 -3.43 19.72
C GLN A 56 1.36 -4.67 20.61
N ALA A 57 0.51 -4.79 21.63
CA ALA A 57 0.51 -5.95 22.52
C ALA A 57 0.08 -7.24 21.79
N ILE A 58 -0.89 -7.17 20.87
CA ILE A 58 -1.26 -8.31 20.01
C ILE A 58 -0.06 -8.77 19.18
N ILE A 59 0.64 -7.82 18.52
CA ILE A 59 1.80 -8.13 17.68
C ILE A 59 2.92 -8.78 18.50
N ARG A 60 3.24 -8.21 19.67
CA ARG A 60 4.27 -8.78 20.57
C ARG A 60 3.90 -10.18 21.06
N ARG A 61 2.64 -10.41 21.45
CA ARG A 61 2.18 -11.76 21.88
C ARG A 61 2.22 -12.79 20.75
N GLY A 62 2.01 -12.38 19.50
CA GLY A 62 2.14 -13.24 18.33
C GLY A 62 3.60 -13.47 17.87
N GLY A 63 4.59 -13.01 18.63
CA GLY A 63 6.01 -13.27 18.38
C GLY A 63 6.66 -12.33 17.35
N ALA A 64 6.02 -11.21 17.01
CA ALA A 64 6.57 -10.19 16.12
C ALA A 64 6.81 -8.85 16.83
N TYR A 65 7.55 -7.96 16.18
CA TYR A 65 7.85 -6.64 16.70
C TYR A 65 7.03 -5.57 15.98
N PRO A 66 6.24 -4.74 16.70
CA PRO A 66 5.54 -3.63 16.09
C PRO A 66 6.50 -2.51 15.70
N ALA A 67 6.20 -1.81 14.61
CA ALA A 67 6.98 -0.68 14.12
C ALA A 67 6.04 0.48 13.77
N VAL A 68 5.57 1.21 14.79
CA VAL A 68 4.79 2.44 14.60
C VAL A 68 5.69 3.54 14.04
N MET A 69 5.31 4.16 12.93
CA MET A 69 6.14 5.17 12.26
C MET A 69 5.56 6.57 12.35
N VAL A 70 6.36 7.55 12.76
CA VAL A 70 5.97 8.97 12.89
C VAL A 70 7.18 9.86 12.62
N ILE A 71 6.97 11.09 12.12
CA ILE A 71 8.04 12.10 12.01
C ILE A 71 7.90 13.09 13.16
N ILE A 72 9.00 13.32 13.89
CA ILE A 72 9.06 14.33 14.96
C ILE A 72 10.29 15.19 14.72
N ASN A 73 10.07 16.50 14.55
CA ASN A 73 11.10 17.48 14.23
C ASN A 73 11.99 17.04 13.05
N GLY A 74 11.37 16.52 11.98
CA GLY A 74 12.06 16.05 10.77
C GLY A 74 12.78 14.70 10.90
N VAL A 75 12.76 14.05 12.06
CA VAL A 75 13.34 12.72 12.25
C VAL A 75 12.26 11.67 12.10
N VAL A 76 12.50 10.64 11.30
CA VAL A 76 11.62 9.46 11.23
C VAL A 76 11.86 8.59 12.46
N TRP A 77 10.86 8.43 13.31
CA TRP A 77 10.86 7.52 14.44
C TRP A 77 10.13 6.24 14.08
N VAL A 78 10.73 5.10 14.41
CA VAL A 78 10.17 3.77 14.21
C VAL A 78 10.13 3.05 15.55
N ASP A 79 8.92 2.70 15.98
CA ASP A 79 8.61 2.18 17.32
C ASP A 79 9.04 3.17 18.44
N PRO A 80 8.58 4.44 18.42
CA PRO A 80 8.94 5.40 19.45
C PRO A 80 8.45 4.95 20.84
N SER A 81 9.06 5.49 21.90
CA SER A 81 8.74 5.14 23.29
C SER A 81 7.25 5.36 23.62
N ALA A 82 6.73 4.66 24.64
CA ALA A 82 5.36 4.84 25.11
C ALA A 82 5.04 6.31 25.49
N THR A 83 5.99 7.01 26.12
CA THR A 83 5.86 8.44 26.44
C THR A 83 5.73 9.29 25.16
N THR A 84 6.50 8.97 24.13
CA THR A 84 6.42 9.64 22.83
C THR A 84 5.10 9.35 22.13
N LEU A 85 4.63 8.09 22.12
CA LEU A 85 3.34 7.73 21.54
C LEU A 85 2.17 8.40 22.26
N LYS A 86 2.21 8.48 23.60
CA LYS A 86 1.23 9.23 24.39
C LYS A 86 1.19 10.70 23.97
N ARG A 87 2.35 11.32 23.77
CA ARG A 87 2.44 12.70 23.25
C ARG A 87 1.79 12.82 21.86
N VAL A 88 2.11 11.91 20.93
CA VAL A 88 1.51 11.89 19.59
C VAL A 88 -0.01 11.77 19.67
N ALA A 89 -0.54 10.91 20.55
CA ALA A 89 -1.97 10.70 20.74
C ALA A 89 -2.69 11.89 21.35
N VAL A 90 -2.10 12.55 22.36
CA VAL A 90 -2.68 13.72 23.03
C VAL A 90 -2.62 14.97 22.14
N GLU A 91 -1.49 15.21 21.48
CA GLU A 91 -1.33 16.38 20.60
C GLU A 91 -2.10 16.23 19.29
N GLY A 92 -2.20 15.01 18.76
CA GLY A 92 -3.05 14.67 17.61
C GLY A 92 -2.85 15.58 16.40
N ALA A 93 -3.94 15.80 15.65
CA ALA A 93 -3.95 16.65 14.45
C ALA A 93 -3.64 18.15 14.71
N ARG A 94 -3.63 18.62 15.98
CA ARG A 94 -3.22 20.00 16.31
C ARG A 94 -1.73 20.24 16.08
N THR A 95 -0.91 19.20 16.22
CA THR A 95 0.55 19.31 16.10
C THR A 95 1.11 18.45 14.98
N PHE A 96 0.50 17.31 14.68
CA PHE A 96 0.99 16.37 13.70
C PHE A 96 0.26 16.55 12.37
N LEU A 97 0.99 16.95 11.33
CA LEU A 97 0.45 17.05 9.97
C LEU A 97 0.24 15.66 9.36
N LYS A 98 -0.87 15.47 8.64
CA LYS A 98 -1.13 14.26 7.85
C LYS A 98 -0.20 14.20 6.62
N CYS A 99 0.76 13.29 6.67
CA CYS A 99 1.84 13.14 5.70
C CYS A 99 1.69 11.83 4.91
N ASN A 100 1.48 11.98 3.61
CA ASN A 100 1.52 10.88 2.65
C ASN A 100 2.88 10.84 1.95
N ARG A 101 3.10 9.86 1.06
CA ARG A 101 4.40 9.66 0.40
C ARG A 101 5.02 10.92 -0.20
N ARG A 102 4.22 11.80 -0.84
CA ARG A 102 4.75 13.02 -1.51
C ARG A 102 5.24 14.07 -0.51
N ASP A 103 4.75 14.01 0.72
CA ASP A 103 5.05 14.98 1.76
C ASP A 103 6.32 14.59 2.55
N LEU A 104 6.79 13.35 2.45
CA LEU A 104 7.90 12.81 3.28
C LEU A 104 9.17 13.65 3.21
N SER A 105 9.65 13.98 2.02
CA SER A 105 10.90 14.74 1.85
C SER A 105 10.78 16.16 2.40
N VAL A 106 9.63 16.80 2.21
CA VAL A 106 9.33 18.13 2.73
C VAL A 106 9.17 18.10 4.25
N ALA A 107 8.53 17.06 4.80
CA ALA A 107 8.37 16.88 6.24
C ALA A 107 9.71 16.70 6.96
N VAL A 108 10.63 15.92 6.35
CA VAL A 108 11.98 15.74 6.88
C VAL A 108 12.80 17.03 6.77
N ALA A 109 12.87 17.64 5.57
CA ALA A 109 13.67 18.85 5.34
C ALA A 109 13.14 20.05 6.14
N GLY A 110 11.82 20.19 6.24
CA GLY A 110 11.14 21.25 6.98
C GLY A 110 11.04 21.01 8.48
N SER A 111 11.63 19.93 9.00
CA SER A 111 11.58 19.59 10.43
C SER A 111 10.16 19.50 11.01
N TRP A 112 9.21 18.95 10.26
CA TRP A 112 7.81 18.85 10.68
C TRP A 112 7.60 17.82 11.80
N ASN A 113 6.50 17.97 12.53
CA ASN A 113 5.84 16.89 13.25
C ASN A 113 4.74 16.36 12.34
N ALA A 114 4.82 15.08 11.96
CA ALA A 114 3.90 14.51 10.98
C ALA A 114 3.55 13.06 11.26
N SER A 115 2.25 12.76 11.16
CA SER A 115 1.75 11.39 11.17
C SER A 115 1.72 10.82 9.76
N LEU A 116 2.03 9.54 9.62
CA LEU A 116 2.24 8.89 8.33
C LEU A 116 0.99 8.14 7.91
N THR A 117 0.53 8.34 6.67
CA THR A 117 -0.56 7.56 6.07
C THR A 117 -0.03 6.22 5.56
N VAL A 118 -0.94 5.36 5.09
CA VAL A 118 -0.61 4.09 4.41
C VAL A 118 0.52 4.25 3.38
N SER A 119 0.38 5.15 2.39
CA SER A 119 1.43 5.34 1.37
C SER A 119 2.80 5.78 1.92
N ALA A 120 2.83 6.59 2.99
CA ALA A 120 4.08 7.02 3.62
C ALA A 120 4.74 5.90 4.43
N VAL A 121 3.94 5.12 5.17
CA VAL A 121 4.42 3.96 5.91
C VAL A 121 4.99 2.92 4.97
N MET A 122 4.33 2.63 3.84
CA MET A 122 4.83 1.69 2.84
C MET A 122 6.23 2.07 2.35
N GLU A 123 6.45 3.35 2.03
CA GLU A 123 7.76 3.86 1.57
C GLU A 123 8.87 3.60 2.60
N ILE A 124 8.63 3.98 3.86
CA ILE A 124 9.61 3.83 4.93
C ILE A 124 9.80 2.35 5.29
N ALA A 125 8.73 1.58 5.44
CA ALA A 125 8.75 0.14 5.68
C ALA A 125 9.57 -0.59 4.61
N HIS A 126 9.35 -0.28 3.34
CA HIS A 126 10.13 -0.84 2.24
C HIS A 126 11.62 -0.48 2.34
N GLY A 127 11.94 0.79 2.61
CA GLY A 127 13.31 1.27 2.79
C GLY A 127 14.05 0.55 3.92
N LEU A 128 13.30 0.14 4.95
CA LEU A 128 13.74 -0.61 6.12
C LEU A 128 13.71 -2.14 5.94
N GLY A 129 13.18 -2.66 4.84
CA GLY A 129 13.03 -4.09 4.60
C GLY A 129 11.87 -4.76 5.36
N ILE A 130 10.93 -3.98 5.91
CA ILE A 130 9.71 -4.49 6.52
C ILE A 130 8.71 -4.80 5.40
N ARG A 131 8.16 -6.02 5.38
CA ARG A 131 7.29 -6.52 4.28
C ARG A 131 5.81 -6.60 4.61
N VAL A 132 5.44 -6.51 5.88
CA VAL A 132 4.04 -6.58 6.32
C VAL A 132 3.69 -5.31 7.09
N PHE A 133 2.57 -4.70 6.72
CA PHE A 133 2.02 -3.49 7.32
C PHE A 133 0.55 -3.72 7.65
N VAL A 134 0.14 -3.41 8.88
CA VAL A 134 -1.25 -3.48 9.33
C VAL A 134 -1.85 -2.08 9.46
N THR A 135 -3.05 -1.88 8.91
CA THR A 135 -3.89 -0.70 9.10
C THR A 135 -5.36 -1.11 9.30
N GLY A 136 -6.23 -0.16 9.61
CA GLY A 136 -7.67 -0.40 9.66
C GLY A 136 -8.22 -0.66 8.25
N GLY A 137 -7.97 0.26 7.32
CA GLY A 137 -8.51 0.21 5.96
C GLY A 137 -7.70 1.14 5.07
N ILE A 138 -7.53 0.82 3.79
CA ILE A 138 -6.79 1.70 2.88
C ILE A 138 -7.65 2.87 2.40
N GLY A 139 -7.01 3.95 1.93
CA GLY A 139 -7.66 4.90 1.04
C GLY A 139 -7.90 4.28 -0.34
N GLY A 140 -8.60 5.01 -1.21
CA GLY A 140 -9.03 4.49 -2.51
C GLY A 140 -9.58 5.60 -3.40
N VAL A 141 -10.41 5.21 -4.36
CA VAL A 141 -11.17 6.14 -5.21
C VAL A 141 -12.33 6.71 -4.40
N HIS A 142 -12.47 8.04 -4.38
CA HIS A 142 -13.58 8.68 -3.69
C HIS A 142 -14.89 8.55 -4.50
N ARG A 143 -16.04 8.51 -3.82
CA ARG A 143 -17.35 8.32 -4.47
C ARG A 143 -17.74 9.44 -5.45
N ASP A 144 -17.12 10.61 -5.35
CA ASP A 144 -17.34 11.75 -6.25
C ASP A 144 -16.28 11.85 -7.37
N PHE A 145 -15.50 10.79 -7.60
CA PHE A 145 -14.33 10.77 -8.48
C PHE A 145 -14.58 11.34 -9.88
N ALA A 146 -15.75 11.08 -10.49
CA ALA A 146 -16.11 11.61 -11.80
C ALA A 146 -16.08 13.14 -11.90
N ARG A 147 -16.18 13.84 -10.76
CA ARG A 147 -16.12 15.30 -10.64
C ARG A 147 -14.85 15.80 -9.96
N SER A 148 -14.41 15.11 -8.90
CA SER A 148 -13.31 15.57 -8.05
C SER A 148 -11.93 15.12 -8.53
N HIS A 149 -11.87 13.99 -9.25
CA HIS A 149 -10.66 13.23 -9.52
C HIS A 149 -9.86 12.87 -8.24
N ASP A 150 -10.53 12.80 -7.08
CA ASP A 150 -9.88 12.51 -5.81
C ASP A 150 -9.62 11.00 -5.64
N VAL A 151 -8.33 10.64 -5.64
CA VAL A 151 -7.85 9.27 -5.51
C VAL A 151 -6.71 9.23 -4.51
N SER A 152 -6.80 8.31 -3.55
CA SER A 152 -5.75 8.13 -2.55
C SER A 152 -4.42 7.73 -3.18
N THR A 153 -3.34 8.35 -2.69
CA THR A 153 -1.96 7.95 -3.01
C THR A 153 -1.61 6.53 -2.56
N ASP A 154 -2.45 5.90 -1.73
CA ASP A 154 -2.27 4.52 -1.29
C ASP A 154 -2.31 3.52 -2.46
N LEU A 155 -3.15 3.76 -3.47
CA LEU A 155 -3.24 2.88 -4.65
C LEU A 155 -1.94 2.94 -5.47
N THR A 156 -1.40 4.14 -5.66
CA THR A 156 -0.10 4.34 -6.32
C THR A 156 1.06 3.75 -5.53
N ALA A 157 0.98 3.74 -4.20
CA ALA A 157 1.97 3.10 -3.34
C ALA A 157 1.89 1.58 -3.46
N LEU A 158 0.69 0.99 -3.39
CA LEU A 158 0.44 -0.44 -3.66
C LEU A 158 0.93 -0.86 -5.04
N ALA A 159 0.77 -0.04 -6.07
CA ALA A 159 1.27 -0.36 -7.42
C ALA A 159 2.81 -0.44 -7.52
N ARG A 160 3.55 0.14 -6.57
CA ARG A 160 4.99 0.42 -6.75
C ARG A 160 5.89 -0.05 -5.61
N ILE A 161 5.35 -0.27 -4.43
CA ILE A 161 6.13 -0.49 -3.21
C ILE A 161 5.85 -1.91 -2.70
N PRO A 162 6.85 -2.81 -2.69
CA PRO A 162 6.66 -4.21 -2.31
C PRO A 162 6.52 -4.38 -0.79
N VAL A 163 5.36 -3.97 -0.29
CA VAL A 163 4.89 -4.13 1.08
C VAL A 163 3.46 -4.67 1.00
N CYS A 164 3.20 -5.74 1.75
CA CYS A 164 1.87 -6.29 1.92
C CYS A 164 1.10 -5.47 2.96
N VAL A 165 -0.07 -4.97 2.57
CA VAL A 165 -0.96 -4.19 3.45
C VAL A 165 -2.12 -5.08 3.89
N VAL A 166 -2.20 -5.34 5.20
CA VAL A 166 -3.29 -6.09 5.84
C VAL A 166 -4.28 -5.09 6.42
N CYS A 167 -5.54 -5.17 6.00
CA CYS A 167 -6.59 -4.24 6.43
C CYS A 167 -7.99 -4.85 6.32
N ALA A 168 -9.03 -4.16 6.77
CA ALA A 168 -10.42 -4.58 6.60
C ALA A 168 -11.00 -4.14 5.24
N GLY A 169 -10.19 -4.16 4.19
CA GLY A 169 -10.54 -3.65 2.87
C GLY A 169 -10.41 -2.13 2.74
N ILE A 170 -11.31 -1.53 1.97
CA ILE A 170 -11.32 -0.10 1.62
C ILE A 170 -12.28 0.61 2.58
N LYS A 171 -11.89 1.77 3.12
CA LYS A 171 -12.77 2.55 4.02
C LYS A 171 -14.14 2.78 3.37
N SER A 172 -15.23 2.44 4.06
CA SER A 172 -16.59 2.43 3.47
C SER A 172 -17.05 3.77 2.90
N VAL A 173 -16.44 4.87 3.33
CA VAL A 173 -16.69 6.23 2.80
C VAL A 173 -16.21 6.45 1.36
N LEU A 174 -15.56 5.45 0.77
CA LEU A 174 -14.98 5.46 -0.58
C LEU A 174 -15.78 4.57 -1.52
N ASP A 175 -15.40 4.58 -2.80
CA ASP A 175 -15.97 3.71 -3.83
C ASP A 175 -15.19 2.40 -3.91
N ILE A 176 -15.79 1.30 -3.45
CA ILE A 176 -15.14 -0.01 -3.42
C ILE A 176 -14.92 -0.54 -4.84
N GLY A 177 -15.95 -0.48 -5.69
CA GLY A 177 -15.88 -0.98 -7.06
C GLY A 177 -14.80 -0.27 -7.87
N ALA A 178 -14.83 1.06 -7.91
CA ALA A 178 -13.84 1.84 -8.66
C ALA A 178 -12.42 1.67 -8.10
N THR A 179 -12.27 1.39 -6.80
CA THR A 179 -10.97 1.09 -6.20
C THR A 179 -10.45 -0.28 -6.61
N LEU A 180 -11.30 -1.32 -6.64
CA LEU A 180 -10.92 -2.66 -7.08
C LEU A 180 -10.50 -2.66 -8.55
N GLU A 181 -11.26 -1.98 -9.43
CA GLU A 181 -10.90 -1.76 -10.84
C GLU A 181 -9.52 -1.12 -11.00
N ARG A 182 -9.25 -0.10 -10.16
CA ARG A 182 -7.97 0.59 -10.20
C ARG A 182 -6.82 -0.30 -9.74
N LEU A 183 -7.03 -1.12 -8.71
CA LEU A 183 -6.03 -2.07 -8.23
C LEU A 183 -5.74 -3.16 -9.26
N GLU A 184 -6.76 -3.66 -9.96
CA GLU A 184 -6.61 -4.59 -11.08
C GLU A 184 -5.77 -3.97 -12.20
N THR A 185 -6.14 -2.76 -12.64
CA THR A 185 -5.44 -2.03 -13.70
C THR A 185 -3.95 -1.82 -13.37
N GLU A 186 -3.64 -1.57 -12.10
CA GLU A 186 -2.27 -1.36 -11.62
C GLU A 186 -1.53 -2.67 -11.26
N SER A 187 -2.16 -3.82 -11.53
CA SER A 187 -1.62 -5.16 -11.27
C SER A 187 -1.26 -5.38 -9.79
N VAL A 188 -2.08 -4.86 -8.87
CA VAL A 188 -1.94 -5.10 -7.43
C VAL A 188 -2.75 -6.35 -7.07
N PRO A 189 -2.13 -7.43 -6.57
CA PRO A 189 -2.88 -8.59 -6.09
C PRO A 189 -3.74 -8.20 -4.87
N VAL A 190 -5.01 -8.59 -4.92
CA VAL A 190 -5.98 -8.38 -3.85
C VAL A 190 -6.46 -9.73 -3.35
N VAL A 191 -6.14 -10.04 -2.10
CA VAL A 191 -6.53 -11.29 -1.42
C VAL A 191 -7.57 -10.97 -0.36
N VAL A 192 -8.63 -11.76 -0.28
CA VAL A 192 -9.59 -11.74 0.82
C VAL A 192 -9.42 -13.00 1.67
N VAL A 193 -9.35 -12.82 2.99
CA VAL A 193 -9.16 -13.91 3.94
C VAL A 193 -10.50 -14.54 4.33
N GLY A 194 -10.66 -15.82 4.02
CA GLY A 194 -11.77 -16.65 4.51
C GLY A 194 -13.16 -16.26 3.99
N SER A 195 -13.26 -15.41 2.97
CA SER A 195 -14.51 -14.90 2.41
C SER A 195 -14.48 -14.88 0.88
N GLU A 196 -15.63 -15.15 0.26
CA GLU A 196 -15.82 -15.01 -1.20
C GLU A 196 -16.26 -13.60 -1.59
N GLU A 197 -16.51 -12.73 -0.60
CA GLU A 197 -16.95 -11.35 -0.79
C GLU A 197 -15.93 -10.40 -0.16
N PHE A 198 -15.64 -9.30 -0.85
CA PHE A 198 -14.75 -8.26 -0.39
C PHE A 198 -15.37 -7.50 0.80
N PRO A 199 -14.63 -7.24 1.90
CA PRO A 199 -15.18 -6.55 3.06
C PRO A 199 -15.29 -5.03 2.82
N ALA A 200 -16.35 -4.43 3.36
CA ALA A 200 -16.59 -2.98 3.35
C ALA A 200 -16.20 -2.35 4.70
N PHE A 201 -14.97 -2.58 5.18
CA PHE A 201 -14.41 -1.99 6.39
C PHE A 201 -15.20 -2.32 7.67
N TRP A 202 -16.27 -1.58 7.97
CA TRP A 202 -17.15 -1.85 9.12
C TRP A 202 -18.10 -3.05 8.93
N CYS A 203 -18.24 -3.53 7.69
CA CYS A 203 -19.08 -4.67 7.32
C CYS A 203 -18.25 -5.72 6.61
N ARG A 204 -18.56 -7.01 6.84
CA ARG A 204 -17.95 -8.14 6.13
C ARG A 204 -18.43 -8.25 4.69
N ARG A 205 -19.59 -7.66 4.39
CA ARG A 205 -20.23 -7.69 3.08
C ARG A 205 -20.25 -6.30 2.44
N SER A 206 -19.90 -6.23 1.17
CA SER A 206 -19.84 -5.02 0.34
C SER A 206 -20.69 -5.11 -0.94
N GLY A 207 -21.14 -6.30 -1.32
CA GLY A 207 -21.74 -6.60 -2.62
C GLY A 207 -20.73 -6.85 -3.74
N TYR A 208 -19.42 -6.81 -3.46
CA TYR A 208 -18.36 -7.10 -4.45
C TYR A 208 -17.69 -8.44 -4.15
N ALA A 209 -17.56 -9.31 -5.17
CA ALA A 209 -16.79 -10.54 -5.04
C ALA A 209 -15.33 -10.29 -4.63
N ALA A 210 -14.76 -11.23 -3.89
CA ALA A 210 -13.34 -11.29 -3.60
C ALA A 210 -12.54 -11.59 -4.89
N PRO A 211 -11.55 -10.77 -5.27
CA PRO A 211 -10.71 -11.06 -6.44
C PRO A 211 -9.96 -12.40 -6.30
N VAL A 212 -9.41 -12.67 -5.12
CA VAL A 212 -8.78 -13.95 -4.76
C VAL A 212 -9.14 -14.28 -3.32
N ARG A 213 -9.69 -15.47 -3.07
CA ARG A 213 -9.87 -16.01 -1.71
C ARG A 213 -8.71 -16.90 -1.29
N LEU A 214 -8.14 -16.62 -0.12
CA LEU A 214 -7.26 -17.52 0.63
C LEU A 214 -7.76 -17.63 2.08
N ASP A 215 -7.44 -18.69 2.80
CA ASP A 215 -8.03 -18.96 4.12
C ASP A 215 -7.03 -18.82 5.28
N THR A 216 -5.72 -18.97 5.05
CA THR A 216 -4.70 -18.93 6.12
C THR A 216 -3.53 -17.99 5.87
N ALA A 217 -2.88 -17.54 6.95
CA ALA A 217 -1.67 -16.71 6.89
C ALA A 217 -0.53 -17.40 6.11
N GLU A 218 -0.37 -18.71 6.22
CA GLU A 218 0.61 -19.49 5.47
C GLU A 218 0.36 -19.43 3.95
N GLN A 219 -0.88 -19.57 3.50
CA GLN A 219 -1.23 -19.46 2.08
C GLN A 219 -0.90 -18.06 1.55
N VAL A 220 -1.28 -17.03 2.30
CA VAL A 220 -0.99 -15.63 1.96
C VAL A 220 0.51 -15.38 1.94
N ALA A 221 1.27 -15.91 2.90
CA ALA A 221 2.73 -15.78 2.97
C ALA A 221 3.42 -16.44 1.76
N THR A 222 2.95 -17.61 1.33
CA THR A 222 3.46 -18.29 0.12
C THR A 222 3.22 -17.46 -1.13
N VAL A 223 1.99 -16.96 -1.33
CA VAL A 223 1.68 -16.09 -2.48
C VAL A 223 2.48 -14.80 -2.44
N LEU A 224 2.60 -14.16 -1.27
CA LEU A 224 3.43 -12.96 -1.08
C LEU A 224 4.89 -13.24 -1.42
N ARG A 225 5.45 -14.37 -0.96
CA ARG A 225 6.85 -14.73 -1.23
C ARG A 225 7.12 -14.93 -2.71
N LEU A 226 6.16 -15.50 -3.45
CA LEU A 226 6.23 -15.68 -4.90
C LEU A 226 6.05 -14.35 -5.65
N HIS A 227 5.10 -13.52 -5.23
CA HIS A 227 4.89 -12.17 -5.78
C HIS A 227 6.13 -11.30 -5.64
N LEU A 228 6.81 -11.39 -4.49
CA LEU A 228 8.07 -10.69 -4.21
C LEU A 228 9.31 -11.37 -4.81
N HIS A 229 9.16 -12.51 -5.50
CA HIS A 229 10.30 -13.28 -6.02
C HIS A 229 10.96 -12.56 -7.19
N PRO A 230 12.30 -12.48 -7.28
CA PRO A 230 13.02 -11.76 -8.35
C PRO A 230 12.64 -12.14 -9.79
N LEU A 231 12.18 -13.36 -10.04
CA LEU A 231 11.66 -13.78 -11.35
C LEU A 231 10.39 -13.02 -11.78
N MET A 232 9.61 -12.51 -10.83
CA MET A 232 8.45 -11.64 -11.09
C MET A 232 8.87 -10.17 -11.30
N THR A 233 10.15 -9.84 -11.13
CA THR A 233 10.68 -8.47 -11.06
C THR A 233 11.61 -8.12 -12.23
N THR A 234 11.71 -9.01 -13.22
CA THR A 234 12.61 -8.84 -14.35
C THR A 234 12.04 -7.88 -15.38
N THR A 235 12.59 -6.66 -15.43
CA THR A 235 12.83 -5.98 -16.69
C THR A 235 14.16 -6.48 -17.23
N HIS A 236 14.17 -6.94 -18.48
CA HIS A 236 15.34 -7.48 -19.18
C HIS A 236 16.58 -6.60 -18.96
N GLU A 237 17.70 -7.22 -18.59
CA GLU A 237 19.03 -6.63 -18.71
C GLU A 237 19.18 -6.09 -20.14
N ARG A 238 19.12 -4.77 -20.30
CA ARG A 238 19.63 -4.15 -21.52
C ARG A 238 21.15 -4.18 -21.38
N LYS A 239 21.80 -5.22 -21.90
CA LYS A 239 23.27 -5.29 -22.04
C LYS A 239 23.79 -3.94 -22.55
N GLY A 240 24.51 -3.21 -21.70
CA GLY A 240 25.15 -1.94 -22.05
C GLY A 240 24.78 -0.71 -21.23
N ASN A 241 23.96 -0.80 -20.17
CA ASN A 241 23.81 0.31 -19.23
C ASN A 241 24.75 0.13 -18.00
N PRO A 242 25.82 0.93 -17.84
CA PRO A 242 26.74 0.84 -16.71
C PRO A 242 26.12 1.27 -15.38
N SER A 243 24.91 1.85 -15.39
CA SER A 243 24.22 2.34 -14.19
C SER A 243 23.29 1.32 -13.52
N GLY A 244 23.22 0.07 -14.00
CA GLY A 244 22.73 -1.07 -13.21
C GLY A 244 21.29 -0.99 -12.66
N ALA A 245 20.41 -0.15 -13.21
CA ALA A 245 19.10 0.10 -12.62
C ALA A 245 17.98 0.15 -13.66
N SER A 246 17.38 -1.01 -13.93
CA SER A 246 15.93 -1.10 -13.90
C SER A 246 15.57 -2.53 -13.53
N GLU A 247 15.67 -2.88 -12.25
CA GLU A 247 14.86 -3.96 -11.70
C GLU A 247 13.49 -3.33 -11.43
N ARG A 248 12.47 -3.68 -12.22
CA ARG A 248 11.09 -3.33 -11.86
C ARG A 248 10.72 -4.20 -10.68
N MET A 249 10.87 -3.66 -9.47
CA MET A 249 10.35 -4.30 -8.26
C MET A 249 8.85 -4.55 -8.40
N PRO A 250 8.33 -5.64 -7.82
CA PRO A 250 6.91 -5.92 -7.86
C PRO A 250 6.22 -4.87 -6.99
N GLY A 251 4.95 -4.59 -7.29
CA GLY A 251 4.11 -3.79 -6.41
C GLY A 251 3.92 -4.48 -5.05
N GLY A 252 3.18 -3.83 -4.17
CA GLY A 252 2.65 -4.43 -2.95
C GLY A 252 1.56 -5.45 -3.21
N MET A 253 0.93 -5.89 -2.14
CA MET A 253 -0.23 -6.79 -2.14
C MET A 253 -1.23 -6.26 -1.11
N LEU A 254 -2.51 -6.28 -1.44
CA LEU A 254 -3.58 -5.96 -0.50
C LEU A 254 -4.17 -7.25 0.07
N VAL A 255 -4.22 -7.36 1.39
CA VAL A 255 -4.88 -8.47 2.09
C VAL A 255 -6.03 -7.91 2.91
N ALA A 256 -7.25 -8.18 2.45
CA ALA A 256 -8.48 -7.78 3.09
C ALA A 256 -8.94 -8.87 4.07
N VAL A 257 -9.00 -8.52 5.36
CA VAL A 257 -9.44 -9.38 6.45
C VAL A 257 -10.81 -8.87 6.92
N PRO A 258 -11.91 -9.60 6.66
CA PRO A 258 -13.24 -9.16 7.10
C PRO A 258 -13.30 -8.99 8.63
N ILE A 259 -13.89 -7.89 9.10
CA ILE A 259 -14.14 -7.64 10.53
C ILE A 259 -14.82 -8.85 11.19
N PRO A 260 -14.54 -9.20 12.47
CA PRO A 260 -15.25 -10.28 13.14
C PRO A 260 -16.78 -10.06 13.12
N ALA A 261 -17.55 -11.13 12.93
CA ALA A 261 -19.01 -11.04 12.75
C ALA A 261 -19.74 -10.38 13.94
N ALA A 262 -19.24 -10.59 15.16
CA ALA A 262 -19.82 -9.99 16.37
C ALA A 262 -19.57 -8.48 16.49
N ASP A 263 -18.62 -7.94 15.72
CA ASP A 263 -18.18 -6.54 15.80
C ASP A 263 -18.63 -5.70 14.59
N GLU A 264 -19.43 -6.27 13.68
CA GLU A 264 -19.97 -5.53 12.53
C GLU A 264 -20.79 -4.31 12.97
N CYS A 265 -20.74 -3.25 12.16
CA CYS A 265 -21.67 -2.13 12.25
C CYS A 265 -22.65 -2.20 11.07
N PRO A 266 -23.66 -3.09 11.11
CA PRO A 266 -24.68 -3.14 10.07
C PRO A 266 -25.38 -1.77 9.98
N ASP A 267 -25.88 -1.44 8.79
CA ASP A 267 -26.60 -0.19 8.48
C ASP A 267 -25.79 1.12 8.52
N VAL A 268 -24.45 1.02 8.55
CA VAL A 268 -23.55 2.20 8.51
C VAL A 268 -23.66 3.03 7.22
N GLU A 269 -24.17 2.45 6.13
CA GLU A 269 -24.26 3.11 4.83
C GLU A 269 -25.14 4.36 4.86
N ILE A 270 -26.23 4.37 5.64
CA ILE A 270 -27.08 5.57 5.80
C ILE A 270 -26.28 6.71 6.44
N ALA A 271 -25.47 6.40 7.46
CA ALA A 271 -24.59 7.36 8.10
C ALA A 271 -23.49 7.87 7.16
N VAL A 272 -22.93 6.99 6.32
CA VAL A 272 -21.94 7.35 5.29
C VAL A 272 -22.53 8.33 4.28
N GLN A 273 -23.72 8.03 3.73
CA GLN A 273 -24.40 8.89 2.76
C GLN A 273 -24.71 10.27 3.35
N ARG A 274 -25.18 10.31 4.60
CA ARG A 274 -25.40 11.57 5.31
C ARG A 274 -24.10 12.36 5.49
N ALA A 275 -23.02 11.72 5.91
CA ALA A 275 -21.72 12.37 6.11
C ALA A 275 -21.15 12.93 4.80
N LEU A 276 -21.32 12.20 3.68
CA LEU A 276 -20.92 12.67 2.35
C LEU A 276 -21.72 13.90 1.90
N SER A 277 -23.03 13.93 2.18
CA SER A 277 -23.88 15.08 1.89
C SER A 277 -23.45 16.32 2.68
N GLU A 278 -23.20 16.18 3.98
CA GLU A 278 -22.73 17.29 4.83
C GLU A 278 -21.34 17.79 4.38
N ALA A 279 -20.40 16.89 4.07
CA ALA A 279 -19.09 17.27 3.56
C ALA A 279 -19.17 18.08 2.25
N ALA A 280 -20.12 17.73 1.37
CA ALA A 280 -20.34 18.45 0.12
C ALA A 280 -20.92 19.86 0.37
N GLN A 281 -21.86 20.01 1.31
CA GLN A 281 -22.44 21.30 1.69
C GLN A 281 -21.40 22.22 2.32
N GLU A 282 -20.52 21.66 3.17
CA GLU A 282 -19.43 22.37 3.83
C GLU A 282 -18.19 22.54 2.95
N SER A 283 -18.20 22.02 1.71
CA SER A 283 -17.08 22.06 0.77
C SER A 283 -15.77 21.46 1.31
N ILE A 284 -15.86 20.44 2.17
CA ILE A 284 -14.71 19.71 2.69
C ILE A 284 -14.12 18.84 1.58
N ARG A 285 -12.82 19.00 1.29
CA ARG A 285 -12.14 18.32 0.17
C ARG A 285 -10.72 17.85 0.50
N GLY A 286 -10.20 16.97 -0.34
CA GLY A 286 -8.81 16.52 -0.29
C GLY A 286 -8.44 15.85 1.03
N LYS A 287 -7.27 16.19 1.59
CA LYS A 287 -6.71 15.50 2.77
C LYS A 287 -7.62 15.54 4.02
N ALA A 288 -8.47 16.56 4.12
CA ALA A 288 -9.40 16.78 5.22
C ALA A 288 -10.69 15.93 5.12
N LEU A 289 -11.02 15.41 3.94
CA LEU A 289 -12.29 14.72 3.70
C LEU A 289 -12.42 13.41 4.50
N THR A 290 -11.45 12.50 4.42
CA THR A 290 -11.56 11.22 5.14
C THR A 290 -11.67 11.37 6.66
N PRO A 291 -10.83 12.18 7.35
CA PRO A 291 -10.98 12.40 8.78
C PRO A 291 -12.37 12.95 9.16
N TYR A 292 -12.85 13.95 8.42
CA TYR A 292 -14.19 14.51 8.60
C TYR A 292 -15.28 13.44 8.47
N LEU A 293 -15.24 12.62 7.41
CA LEU A 293 -16.25 11.58 7.18
C LEU A 293 -16.25 10.52 8.30
N LEU A 294 -15.09 10.09 8.78
CA LEU A 294 -15.00 9.11 9.87
C LEU A 294 -15.60 9.68 11.18
N GLU A 295 -15.34 10.94 11.49
CA GLU A 295 -15.89 11.64 12.66
C GLU A 295 -17.42 11.78 12.58
N ARG A 296 -17.95 12.21 11.42
CA ARG A 296 -19.39 12.36 11.21
C ARG A 296 -20.11 11.00 11.29
N VAL A 297 -19.55 9.95 10.69
CA VAL A 297 -20.13 8.60 10.78
C VAL A 297 -20.09 8.09 12.23
N ALA A 298 -19.02 8.32 12.98
CA ALA A 298 -18.99 7.99 14.41
C ALA A 298 -20.09 8.72 15.19
N THR A 299 -20.34 9.99 14.88
CA THR A 299 -21.44 10.76 15.48
C THR A 299 -22.81 10.16 15.14
N PHE A 300 -23.09 9.89 13.87
CA PHE A 300 -24.39 9.36 13.44
C PHE A 300 -24.68 7.95 13.91
N THR A 301 -23.63 7.15 14.11
CA THR A 301 -23.75 5.78 14.62
C THR A 301 -23.62 5.69 16.15
N GLN A 302 -23.58 6.82 16.86
CA GLN A 302 -23.43 6.86 18.32
C GLN A 302 -22.21 6.02 18.80
N GLY A 303 -21.11 6.15 18.07
CA GLY A 303 -19.85 5.44 18.32
C GLY A 303 -19.82 3.98 17.88
N ALA A 304 -20.86 3.41 17.26
CA ALA A 304 -20.83 2.03 16.78
C ALA A 304 -19.75 1.81 15.72
N SER A 305 -19.60 2.75 14.77
CA SER A 305 -18.52 2.68 13.77
C SER A 305 -17.13 2.81 14.39
N LEU A 306 -17.00 3.56 15.49
CA LEU A 306 -15.75 3.69 16.25
C LEU A 306 -15.36 2.36 16.90
N ARG A 307 -16.32 1.71 17.58
CA ARG A 307 -16.12 0.38 18.19
C ARG A 307 -15.75 -0.68 17.14
N ALA A 308 -16.46 -0.69 16.01
CA ALA A 308 -16.14 -1.56 14.88
C ALA A 308 -14.73 -1.28 14.33
N ASN A 309 -14.32 -0.02 14.21
CA ASN A 309 -12.99 0.38 13.75
C ASN A 309 -11.86 -0.12 14.70
N MET A 310 -12.10 -0.07 16.01
CA MET A 310 -11.18 -0.63 16.99
C MET A 310 -11.10 -2.16 16.90
N ALA A 311 -12.24 -2.84 16.74
CA ALA A 311 -12.30 -4.30 16.62
C ALA A 311 -11.61 -4.81 15.35
N LEU A 312 -11.90 -4.22 14.19
CA LEU A 312 -11.27 -4.62 12.93
C LEU A 312 -9.75 -4.42 12.98
N LEU A 313 -9.24 -3.36 13.60
CA LEU A 313 -7.79 -3.15 13.63
C LEU A 313 -7.07 -4.19 14.49
N ARG A 314 -7.67 -4.56 15.63
CA ARG A 314 -7.15 -5.64 16.48
C ARG A 314 -7.14 -6.97 15.71
N HIS A 315 -8.19 -7.23 14.94
CA HIS A 315 -8.28 -8.43 14.11
C HIS A 315 -7.21 -8.43 13.00
N ASN A 316 -7.05 -7.31 12.29
CA ASN A 316 -6.01 -7.13 11.28
C ASN A 316 -4.61 -7.30 11.87
N ALA A 317 -4.38 -6.83 13.09
CA ALA A 317 -3.10 -6.98 13.79
C ALA A 317 -2.79 -8.44 14.14
N SER A 318 -3.79 -9.22 14.54
CA SER A 318 -3.62 -10.67 14.76
C SER A 318 -3.21 -11.35 13.47
N PHE A 319 -4.00 -11.20 12.40
CA PHE A 319 -3.72 -11.84 11.12
C PHE A 319 -2.39 -11.36 10.50
N GLY A 320 -2.12 -10.06 10.56
CA GLY A 320 -0.86 -9.49 10.05
C GLY A 320 0.37 -9.99 10.79
N THR A 321 0.24 -10.30 12.09
CA THR A 321 1.31 -10.92 12.88
C THR A 321 1.54 -12.36 12.46
N GLU A 322 0.48 -13.15 12.29
CA GLU A 322 0.56 -14.52 11.79
C GLU A 322 1.22 -14.55 10.39
N LEU A 323 0.81 -13.64 9.50
CA LEU A 323 1.39 -13.48 8.16
C LEU A 323 2.87 -13.13 8.21
N ALA A 324 3.28 -12.16 9.03
CA ALA A 324 4.68 -11.76 9.16
C ALA A 324 5.55 -12.92 9.70
N SER A 325 5.04 -13.66 10.68
CA SER A 325 5.72 -14.84 11.23
C SER A 325 5.79 -16.00 10.23
N ALA A 326 4.74 -16.24 9.43
CA ALA A 326 4.76 -17.23 8.36
C ALA A 326 5.76 -16.86 7.25
N LEU A 327 5.76 -15.60 6.80
CA LEU A 327 6.70 -15.10 5.80
C LEU A 327 8.15 -15.21 6.29
N TYR A 328 8.42 -14.80 7.53
CA TYR A 328 9.75 -14.90 8.12
C TYR A 328 10.28 -16.34 8.15
N ARG A 329 9.43 -17.31 8.52
CA ARG A 329 9.75 -18.74 8.51
C ARG A 329 10.11 -19.24 7.10
N ILE A 330 9.31 -18.89 6.09
CA ILE A 330 9.55 -19.25 4.68
C ILE A 330 10.89 -18.67 4.18
N GLU A 331 11.19 -17.40 4.50
CA GLU A 331 12.43 -16.75 4.09
C GLU A 331 13.69 -17.35 4.74
N LYS A 332 13.57 -18.01 5.91
CA LYS A 332 14.67 -18.73 6.58
C LYS A 332 14.90 -20.15 6.07
N GLY A 333 14.32 -20.51 4.92
CA GLY A 333 14.59 -21.78 4.26
C GLY A 333 13.65 -22.91 4.66
N MET A 334 12.54 -22.61 5.36
CA MET A 334 11.43 -23.55 5.36
C MET A 334 10.92 -23.66 3.90
N PRO A 335 10.78 -24.88 3.35
CA PRO A 335 10.21 -25.06 2.02
C PRO A 335 8.87 -24.32 1.93
N LEU A 336 8.49 -23.86 0.74
CA LEU A 336 7.17 -23.25 0.47
C LEU A 336 5.97 -24.12 0.91
N GLY A 337 6.22 -25.35 1.37
CA GLY A 337 5.26 -26.25 1.99
C GLY A 337 4.25 -26.77 0.97
N THR A 338 3.47 -27.75 1.37
CA THR A 338 2.34 -28.30 0.60
C THR A 338 1.21 -27.29 0.31
N ALA A 339 1.33 -26.03 0.77
CA ALA A 339 0.44 -24.91 0.45
C ALA A 339 0.53 -24.43 -1.01
N LEU A 340 1.39 -25.04 -1.83
CA LEU A 340 1.51 -24.77 -3.27
C LEU A 340 0.26 -25.15 -4.08
N LEU A 341 -0.63 -25.99 -3.55
CA LEU A 341 -1.94 -26.22 -4.15
C LEU A 341 -2.92 -25.17 -3.63
N LEU A 342 -3.17 -24.14 -4.45
CA LEU A 342 -4.30 -23.24 -4.21
C LEU A 342 -5.56 -24.11 -4.05
N PRO A 343 -6.33 -23.96 -2.96
CA PRO A 343 -7.53 -24.77 -2.79
C PRO A 343 -8.50 -24.52 -3.95
N PRO A 344 -9.34 -25.50 -4.34
CA PRO A 344 -10.33 -25.34 -5.42
C PRO A 344 -11.18 -24.07 -5.29
N ASN A 345 -11.45 -23.66 -4.04
CA ASN A 345 -12.20 -22.46 -3.71
C ASN A 345 -11.52 -21.16 -4.20
N THR A 346 -10.19 -21.12 -4.29
CA THR A 346 -9.46 -19.97 -4.82
C THR A 346 -9.75 -19.78 -6.31
N VAL A 347 -9.65 -20.84 -7.12
CA VAL A 347 -9.94 -20.77 -8.56
C VAL A 347 -11.41 -20.39 -8.80
N ALA A 348 -12.33 -20.95 -8.00
CA ALA A 348 -13.75 -20.58 -8.06
C ALA A 348 -13.99 -19.09 -7.76
N SER A 349 -13.30 -18.52 -6.77
CA SER A 349 -13.41 -17.09 -6.45
C SER A 349 -12.94 -16.19 -7.60
N MET A 350 -11.83 -16.55 -8.26
CA MET A 350 -11.30 -15.79 -9.41
C MET A 350 -12.29 -15.76 -10.57
N HIS A 351 -12.86 -16.92 -10.95
CA HIS A 351 -13.87 -16.99 -12.00
C HIS A 351 -15.15 -16.21 -11.65
N ARG A 352 -15.57 -16.24 -10.39
CA ARG A 352 -16.74 -15.47 -9.93
C ARG A 352 -16.49 -13.97 -10.08
N PHE A 353 -15.35 -13.49 -9.59
CA PHE A 353 -14.98 -12.08 -9.69
C PHE A 353 -15.01 -11.57 -11.14
N GLU A 354 -14.38 -12.31 -12.07
CA GLU A 354 -14.38 -11.98 -13.50
C GLU A 354 -15.79 -11.96 -14.12
N SER A 355 -16.69 -12.82 -13.66
CA SER A 355 -18.07 -12.91 -14.17
C SER A 355 -18.97 -11.77 -13.68
N GLU A 356 -18.81 -11.34 -12.43
CA GLU A 356 -19.63 -10.31 -11.80
C GLU A 356 -19.21 -8.90 -12.24
N GLN A 357 -17.91 -8.69 -12.49
CA GLN A 357 -17.40 -7.44 -13.06
C GLN A 357 -18.00 -7.14 -14.45
N LYS A 358 -18.23 -8.15 -15.29
CA LYS A 358 -18.88 -7.94 -16.59
C LYS A 358 -20.32 -7.42 -16.47
N HIS A 359 -21.04 -7.80 -15.41
CA HIS A 359 -22.42 -7.38 -15.19
C HIS A 359 -22.51 -5.95 -14.64
N SER A 360 -21.54 -5.50 -13.84
CA SER A 360 -21.50 -4.12 -13.34
C SER A 360 -21.28 -3.11 -14.48
N VAL A 361 -20.45 -3.43 -15.48
CA VAL A 361 -20.20 -2.59 -16.67
C VAL A 361 -21.44 -2.47 -17.57
N GLU A 362 -22.25 -3.53 -17.71
CA GLU A 362 -23.52 -3.47 -18.46
C GLU A 362 -24.59 -2.61 -17.76
N SER A 363 -24.61 -2.59 -16.43
CA SER A 363 -25.49 -1.70 -15.67
C SER A 363 -25.07 -0.22 -15.78
N PHE A 364 -23.76 0.06 -15.88
CA PHE A 364 -23.20 1.40 -16.06
C PHE A 364 -23.44 1.98 -17.47
N THR A 365 -23.47 1.12 -18.49
CA THR A 365 -23.77 1.51 -19.88
C THR A 365 -25.26 1.75 -20.11
N LYS A 366 -26.16 1.06 -19.39
CA LYS A 366 -27.61 1.32 -19.47
C LYS A 366 -28.05 2.62 -18.78
N LEU A 367 -27.36 3.06 -17.73
CA LEU A 367 -27.70 4.29 -16.99
C LEU A 367 -27.11 5.58 -17.59
N SER A 368 -26.12 5.51 -18.49
CA SER A 368 -25.45 6.71 -19.04
C SER A 368 -25.89 7.12 -20.44
N PHE A 369 -26.65 6.28 -21.16
CA PHE A 369 -27.11 6.60 -22.53
C PHE A 369 -28.60 6.96 -22.66
N ALA A 370 -29.42 6.74 -21.64
CA ALA A 370 -30.87 6.93 -21.73
C ALA A 370 -31.36 8.35 -21.39
N ASP A 371 -30.66 9.09 -20.53
CA ASP A 371 -31.12 10.40 -20.04
C ASP A 371 -30.02 11.46 -20.18
N ASN A 372 -30.00 12.16 -21.32
CA ASN A 372 -29.59 13.58 -21.50
C ASN A 372 -29.07 13.84 -22.91
N PHE A 373 -29.98 14.00 -23.89
CA PHE A 373 -29.70 14.86 -25.05
C PHE A 373 -30.99 15.59 -25.47
N PRO A 374 -31.04 16.93 -25.44
CA PRO A 374 -32.12 17.66 -26.06
C PRO A 374 -32.01 17.50 -27.58
N LYS A 375 -33.12 17.10 -28.22
CA LYS A 375 -33.27 17.01 -29.68
C LYS A 375 -33.04 18.39 -30.31
N GLN A 376 -31.82 18.65 -30.79
CA GLN A 376 -31.60 19.64 -31.85
C GLN A 376 -31.08 18.91 -33.09
N ARG A 377 -31.95 18.84 -34.11
CA ARG A 377 -31.59 18.41 -35.45
C ARG A 377 -30.84 19.55 -36.13
N THR A 378 -29.56 19.36 -36.42
CA THR A 378 -28.88 20.03 -37.52
C THR A 378 -28.13 18.96 -38.31
N ALA A 379 -28.46 18.88 -39.60
CA ALA A 379 -27.90 17.92 -40.53
C ALA A 379 -26.43 18.26 -40.80
N LEU A 380 -25.54 17.29 -40.57
CA LEU A 380 -24.26 17.21 -41.26
C LEU A 380 -24.12 15.79 -41.81
N ASP A 381 -24.18 15.71 -43.14
CA ASP A 381 -23.85 14.53 -43.93
C ASP A 381 -22.40 14.11 -43.67
N ILE A 382 -22.21 12.91 -43.16
CA ILE A 382 -20.93 12.20 -43.22
C ILE A 382 -21.21 10.82 -43.81
N THR A 383 -20.93 10.72 -45.10
CA THR A 383 -20.90 9.47 -45.84
C THR A 383 -19.80 8.56 -45.28
N THR A 384 -20.21 7.35 -44.91
CA THR A 384 -19.39 6.21 -44.54
C THR A 384 -18.39 5.81 -45.61
N THR A 385 -17.15 5.52 -45.22
CA THR A 385 -16.40 4.39 -45.81
C THR A 385 -15.41 3.83 -44.80
N SER A 386 -15.61 2.55 -44.52
CA SER A 386 -14.79 1.63 -43.74
C SER A 386 -13.40 1.42 -44.36
N ALA A 387 -12.35 1.58 -43.56
CA ALA A 387 -11.03 1.05 -43.88
C ALA A 387 -10.34 0.52 -42.62
N TRP A 388 -10.46 -0.80 -42.45
CA TRP A 388 -9.63 -1.62 -41.58
C TRP A 388 -8.15 -1.48 -41.98
N VAL A 389 -7.27 -1.06 -41.07
CA VAL A 389 -5.82 -1.10 -41.30
C VAL A 389 -5.27 -2.44 -40.79
N ARG A 390 -4.96 -3.32 -41.73
CA ARG A 390 -4.17 -4.55 -41.56
C ARG A 390 -2.72 -4.22 -41.21
N TRP A 391 -2.22 -4.94 -40.22
CA TRP A 391 -0.80 -5.15 -39.98
C TRP A 391 -0.11 -5.77 -41.20
N HIS A 392 0.97 -5.16 -41.70
CA HIS A 392 1.92 -5.79 -42.61
C HIS A 392 3.36 -5.56 -42.14
N THR A 393 3.98 -6.66 -41.71
CA THR A 393 5.43 -6.86 -41.62
C THR A 393 6.06 -6.82 -43.01
N ARG A 394 7.13 -6.03 -43.20
CA ARG A 394 8.12 -6.28 -44.27
C ARG A 394 9.56 -5.95 -43.84
N PRO A 395 10.57 -6.63 -44.41
CA PRO A 395 11.91 -6.78 -43.85
C PRO A 395 12.93 -5.76 -44.41
N ALA A 396 14.02 -5.55 -43.67
CA ALA A 396 15.11 -4.64 -44.01
C ALA A 396 15.96 -5.13 -45.22
N PRO A 397 16.50 -4.23 -46.06
CA PRO A 397 17.35 -4.62 -47.16
C PRO A 397 18.82 -4.75 -46.76
N ARG A 398 19.45 -5.83 -47.25
CA ARG A 398 20.90 -6.08 -47.23
C ARG A 398 21.63 -5.09 -48.15
N ARG A 399 22.77 -4.55 -47.71
CA ARG A 399 23.87 -4.09 -48.58
C ARG A 399 25.18 -4.73 -48.12
N GLN A 400 25.92 -5.26 -49.09
CA GLN A 400 27.19 -5.97 -48.93
C GLN A 400 28.25 -5.33 -49.84
N GLN A 401 29.51 -5.42 -49.39
CA GLN A 401 30.79 -5.10 -50.08
C GLN A 401 31.25 -3.62 -50.01
N ARG A 402 32.52 -3.27 -49.77
CA ARG A 402 33.81 -4.00 -49.85
C ARG A 402 34.92 -3.26 -49.05
N LYS A 403 35.98 -4.02 -48.74
CA LYS A 403 37.26 -3.75 -48.04
C LYS A 403 38.00 -2.44 -48.40
N GLN A 404 38.67 -1.83 -47.43
CA GLN A 404 40.11 -1.50 -47.48
C GLN A 404 40.73 -1.20 -46.11
N SER A 405 42.01 -1.57 -45.97
CA SER A 405 42.88 -1.63 -44.80
C SER A 405 43.40 -0.28 -44.28
N ARG A 406 43.75 -0.19 -42.99
CA ARG A 406 45.13 0.13 -42.51
C ARG A 406 45.25 0.11 -40.98
N ASN A 407 46.40 -0.40 -40.54
CA ASN A 407 46.96 -0.44 -39.18
C ASN A 407 46.94 0.92 -38.48
N THR A 408 46.76 0.92 -37.15
CA THR A 408 47.84 1.33 -36.22
C THR A 408 47.52 0.96 -34.77
N THR A 409 48.48 0.25 -34.19
CA THR A 409 48.70 -0.08 -32.79
C THR A 409 48.77 1.17 -31.90
N LYS A 410 48.21 1.12 -30.68
CA LYS A 410 48.84 1.73 -29.50
C LYS A 410 48.30 1.12 -28.20
N ARG A 411 49.16 0.31 -27.58
CA ARG A 411 49.19 -0.01 -26.15
C ARG A 411 49.30 1.29 -25.35
N ILE A 412 48.59 1.39 -24.22
CA ILE A 412 49.07 2.12 -23.04
C ILE A 412 48.80 1.25 -21.81
N GLU A 413 49.87 1.12 -21.03
CA GLU A 413 50.07 0.30 -19.86
C GLU A 413 49.33 0.76 -18.60
N ILE A 414 49.28 -0.20 -17.68
CA ILE A 414 48.88 -0.16 -16.29
C ILE A 414 49.85 0.72 -15.50
N GLU A 415 49.34 1.63 -14.66
CA GLU A 415 50.03 2.04 -13.43
C GLU A 415 49.06 2.10 -12.25
N ARG A 416 49.38 1.27 -11.24
CA ARG A 416 48.94 1.37 -9.85
C ARG A 416 49.50 2.65 -9.24
N ASN A 417 48.71 3.33 -8.41
CA ASN A 417 49.28 4.07 -7.28
C ASN A 417 48.29 4.11 -6.09
N GLU A 418 48.72 3.51 -5.00
CA GLU A 418 48.21 3.62 -3.64
C GLU A 418 48.60 4.98 -3.06
N TRP A 419 47.68 5.76 -2.46
CA TRP A 419 48.07 6.79 -1.48
C TRP A 419 47.06 6.89 -0.32
N MET A 420 47.50 6.30 0.80
CA MET A 420 47.52 6.82 2.17
C MET A 420 46.26 7.29 2.91
N THR A 421 45.93 6.46 3.90
CA THR A 421 45.63 6.75 5.32
C THR A 421 46.05 8.13 5.86
N CYS A 422 45.14 8.77 6.61
CA CYS A 422 45.47 9.72 7.67
C CYS A 422 44.86 9.26 8.99
N ARG A 423 45.70 8.76 9.91
CA ARG A 423 45.43 8.71 11.35
C ARG A 423 46.23 9.84 12.03
N GLY A 424 45.52 10.60 12.86
CA GLY A 424 45.91 11.06 14.20
C GLY A 424 47.20 11.85 14.39
N LEU A 425 47.05 13.08 14.89
CA LEU A 425 47.94 13.66 15.90
C LEU A 425 47.08 14.42 16.92
N GLY A 426 47.31 14.12 18.20
CA GLY A 426 46.68 14.76 19.34
C GLY A 426 47.57 15.79 20.03
N SER A 427 47.03 16.30 21.14
CA SER A 427 47.62 17.17 22.17
C SER A 427 47.95 18.63 21.80
N ARG A 428 47.08 19.55 22.21
CA ARG A 428 47.28 20.39 23.41
C ARG A 428 45.94 20.78 24.00
#